data_AF-A0AAU9L6Q5-F1
#
_entry.id   AF-A0AAU9L6Q5-F1
#
_cell.length_a   1.000
_cell.length_b   1.000
_cell.length_c   1.000
_cell.angle_alpha   90.00
_cell.angle_beta   90.00
_cell.angle_gamma   90.00
#
_symmetry.space_group_name_H-M   'P 1'
#
loop_
_entity.id
_entity.type
_entity.pdbx_description
1 polymer ?
#
loop_
_entity_poly.entity_id
_entity_poly.type
_entity_poly.pdbx_seq_one_letter_code
_entity_poly.pdbx_strand_id
1 'polypeptide(L)'
;MQLDLTTQDEVECKLRAAQGLEAVSELDPGIVTGPLSTVWRNIIHDLVHHFELNPEQLVVATYDWRLPPSKLQERDKYFDLLKKKIEYTVELDGNDGGLVVIAHSMGNGILRYFLEWLKDEVGRKNWQKWIDRHISAYFAVGSPLLGSAESLELISSGLTEGLPITQSEMRKLVVSFGSILSFMPIPSGLNSSKDNEVLIAVRSQQTLVSEDDQVQLRNYTSADIATGKLFRDMSAHDPIFGKLEAMRQRFYAQDSVLDFFKPWKRPPIASVYSVYGVNVPTKTFYEYENANTPGHWYQVQYMNEEGQGPTCTKIGDGTVGYHSLSWAHTWLGSKGSSVRVTQTPQSVYFSAENITRVRAVRHASTHHAEYSLLNGNLPICSVDTDLFSPNGGGTTNFFAGLFEPLNRNRITFFESSRKVDGAAYSTGVWEIDGVGHRDILSNPAFLRELRAELRHIFNGKTNSDKSSRPPVIDADCYWNYRRAHCEFQEFCEYRYVFGDMTFDQSCRIRLKESLPAPLQTPAFLGVSASNPSQEPVEFSFTGPYCSAPCTSSSSDMTSSSSPTKAVVEMKGQ
;
A
#
# COMPACT_ATOMS: atom_id res chain seq x y z
N MET A 1 -4.88 -24.97 11.98
CA MET A 1 -4.93 -23.48 11.84
C MET A 1 -6.28 -22.88 12.24
N GLN A 2 -7.33 -23.67 12.42
CA GLN A 2 -8.64 -23.17 12.85
C GLN A 2 -8.59 -22.56 14.26
N LEU A 3 -9.39 -21.52 14.47
CA LEU A 3 -9.62 -20.90 15.79
C LEU A 3 -11.05 -21.19 16.25
N ASP A 4 -11.30 -21.06 17.56
CA ASP A 4 -12.68 -21.05 18.03
C ASP A 4 -13.41 -19.80 17.49
N LEU A 5 -14.58 -20.01 16.88
CA LEU A 5 -15.32 -18.95 16.18
C LEU A 5 -15.78 -17.82 17.12
N THR A 6 -15.89 -18.04 18.42
CA THR A 6 -16.46 -17.04 19.34
C THR A 6 -15.43 -16.37 20.22
N THR A 7 -14.44 -17.14 20.66
CA THR A 7 -13.39 -16.72 21.59
C THR A 7 -12.10 -16.34 20.88
N GLN A 8 -11.93 -16.82 19.64
CA GLN A 8 -10.68 -16.69 18.87
C GLN A 8 -9.48 -17.35 19.57
N ASP A 9 -9.76 -18.29 20.47
CA ASP A 9 -8.75 -19.10 21.12
C ASP A 9 -8.29 -20.25 20.22
N GLU A 10 -7.08 -20.73 20.51
CA GLU A 10 -6.46 -21.85 19.80
C GLU A 10 -7.13 -23.16 20.24
N VAL A 11 -7.62 -23.97 19.29
CA VAL A 11 -8.34 -25.22 19.61
C VAL A 11 -7.37 -26.38 19.85
N GLU A 12 -6.47 -26.63 18.90
CA GLU A 12 -5.59 -27.81 18.93
C GLU A 12 -4.11 -27.45 19.08
N CYS A 13 -3.65 -26.44 18.35
CA CYS A 13 -2.23 -26.11 18.23
C CYS A 13 -1.96 -24.64 18.54
N LYS A 14 -0.88 -24.39 19.27
CA LYS A 14 -0.33 -23.05 19.46
C LYS A 14 0.43 -22.62 18.20
N LEU A 15 0.03 -21.49 17.62
CA LEU A 15 0.61 -20.91 16.42
C LEU A 15 1.04 -19.48 16.70
N ARG A 16 2.24 -19.11 16.24
CA ARG A 16 2.79 -17.75 16.40
C ARG A 16 3.34 -17.27 15.07
N ALA A 17 3.26 -15.96 14.85
CA ALA A 17 3.81 -15.35 13.65
C ALA A 17 5.35 -15.45 13.67
N ALA A 18 5.92 -15.88 12.53
CA ALA A 18 7.35 -15.82 12.30
C ALA A 18 7.84 -14.35 12.39
N GLN A 19 9.13 -14.16 12.69
CA GLN A 19 9.74 -12.84 12.88
C GLN A 19 10.87 -12.63 11.87
N GLY A 20 11.23 -11.36 11.61
CA GLY A 20 12.33 -10.99 10.71
C GLY A 20 11.90 -10.78 9.25
N LEU A 21 12.86 -10.41 8.40
CA LEU A 21 12.63 -10.11 6.97
C LEU A 21 12.17 -11.32 6.17
N GLU A 22 12.70 -12.51 6.49
CA GLU A 22 12.33 -13.77 5.82
C GLU A 22 10.85 -14.12 6.01
N ALA A 23 10.24 -13.67 7.12
CA ALA A 23 8.84 -13.93 7.42
C ALA A 23 7.84 -13.16 6.53
N VAL A 24 8.30 -12.16 5.76
CA VAL A 24 7.45 -11.30 4.92
C VAL A 24 7.88 -11.26 3.46
N SER A 25 9.08 -11.74 3.12
CA SER A 25 9.57 -11.76 1.75
C SER A 25 8.77 -12.72 0.87
N GLU A 26 8.63 -13.97 1.31
CA GLU A 26 7.97 -15.08 0.60
C GLU A 26 7.11 -15.87 1.59
N LEU A 27 5.85 -16.16 1.25
CA LEU A 27 4.94 -16.88 2.16
C LEU A 27 5.20 -18.40 2.20
N ASP A 28 5.70 -18.96 1.10
CA ASP A 28 6.18 -20.34 1.04
C ASP A 28 7.53 -20.36 0.32
N PRO A 29 8.66 -20.40 1.06
CA PRO A 29 9.98 -20.34 0.47
C PRO A 29 10.27 -21.63 -0.32
N GLY A 30 10.63 -21.49 -1.59
CA GLY A 30 10.93 -22.64 -2.44
C GLY A 30 11.24 -22.23 -3.88
N ILE A 31 11.96 -23.09 -4.61
CA ILE A 31 12.35 -22.82 -6.00
C ILE A 31 11.13 -22.58 -6.91
N VAL A 32 10.01 -23.25 -6.61
CA VAL A 32 8.75 -23.15 -7.37
C VAL A 32 7.74 -22.24 -6.68
N THR A 33 7.60 -22.33 -5.35
CA THR A 33 6.56 -21.64 -4.58
C THR A 33 6.96 -20.25 -4.10
N GLY A 34 8.25 -19.95 -3.97
CA GLY A 34 8.77 -18.64 -3.55
C GLY A 34 8.41 -17.50 -4.49
N PRO A 35 8.70 -17.62 -5.81
CA PRO A 35 8.32 -16.59 -6.79
C PRO A 35 6.80 -16.35 -6.87
N LEU A 36 5.99 -17.38 -6.60
CA LEU A 36 4.52 -17.32 -6.62
C LEU A 36 3.92 -16.76 -5.32
N SER A 37 4.71 -16.67 -4.26
CA SER A 37 4.28 -16.25 -2.91
C SER A 37 5.00 -14.99 -2.42
N THR A 38 5.66 -14.28 -3.32
CA THR A 38 6.37 -13.03 -3.02
C THR A 38 5.39 -11.92 -2.67
N VAL A 39 5.59 -11.28 -1.50
CA VAL A 39 4.77 -10.14 -1.06
C VAL A 39 5.63 -8.89 -0.90
N TRP A 40 6.63 -8.93 0.00
CA TRP A 40 7.47 -7.76 0.30
C TRP A 40 8.87 -7.79 -0.31
N ARG A 41 9.28 -8.91 -0.94
CA ARG A 41 10.65 -9.10 -1.44
C ARG A 41 11.14 -7.95 -2.33
N ASN A 42 10.30 -7.48 -3.26
CA ASN A 42 10.71 -6.43 -4.20
C ASN A 42 10.92 -5.08 -3.50
N ILE A 43 10.05 -4.72 -2.55
CA ILE A 43 10.23 -3.51 -1.74
C ILE A 43 11.47 -3.63 -0.87
N ILE A 44 11.67 -4.76 -0.19
CA ILE A 44 12.83 -4.98 0.68
C ILE A 44 14.12 -4.90 -0.14
N HIS A 45 14.17 -5.57 -1.29
CA HIS A 45 15.30 -5.49 -2.22
C HIS A 45 15.54 -4.05 -2.65
N ASP A 46 14.50 -3.31 -3.03
CA ASP A 46 14.64 -1.92 -3.43
C ASP A 46 15.15 -1.01 -2.30
N LEU A 47 14.70 -1.24 -1.07
CA LEU A 47 15.12 -0.49 0.11
C LEU A 47 16.60 -0.78 0.46
N VAL A 48 17.01 -2.04 0.44
CA VAL A 48 18.41 -2.41 0.74
C VAL A 48 19.36 -1.95 -0.36
N HIS A 49 19.05 -2.24 -1.63
CA HIS A 49 19.97 -2.00 -2.73
C HIS A 49 20.06 -0.52 -3.16
N HIS A 50 19.00 0.27 -2.99
CA HIS A 50 18.97 1.65 -3.49
C HIS A 50 19.02 2.73 -2.42
N PHE A 51 18.68 2.40 -1.18
CA PHE A 51 18.83 3.30 -0.04
C PHE A 51 19.99 2.92 0.88
N GLU A 52 20.67 1.81 0.59
CA GLU A 52 21.78 1.28 1.41
C GLU A 52 21.36 1.13 2.88
N LEU A 53 20.06 0.86 3.12
CA LEU A 53 19.56 0.64 4.46
C LEU A 53 20.13 -0.65 5.00
N ASN A 54 20.75 -0.55 6.17
CA ASN A 54 21.22 -1.72 6.89
C ASN A 54 20.00 -2.55 7.36
N PRO A 55 20.11 -3.88 7.48
CA PRO A 55 19.02 -4.72 7.98
C PRO A 55 18.44 -4.24 9.32
N GLU A 56 19.26 -3.63 10.18
CA GLU A 56 18.86 -3.09 11.48
C GLU A 56 17.96 -1.85 11.37
N GLN A 57 17.99 -1.15 10.23
CA GLN A 57 17.13 -0.01 9.93
C GLN A 57 15.77 -0.45 9.33
N LEU A 58 15.61 -1.73 9.00
CA LEU A 58 14.37 -2.29 8.48
C LEU A 58 13.57 -2.97 9.59
N VAL A 59 12.46 -2.34 9.96
CA VAL A 59 11.55 -2.85 10.99
C VAL A 59 10.41 -3.63 10.37
N VAL A 60 10.39 -4.95 10.56
CA VAL A 60 9.26 -5.79 10.17
C VAL A 60 8.31 -5.97 11.36
N ALA A 61 7.01 -5.75 11.14
CA ALA A 61 5.96 -5.93 12.15
C ALA A 61 5.01 -7.08 11.75
N THR A 62 5.46 -8.33 11.94
CA THR A 62 4.63 -9.51 11.69
C THR A 62 3.65 -9.77 12.84
N TYR A 63 2.48 -10.29 12.50
CA TYR A 63 1.41 -10.61 13.45
C TYR A 63 0.60 -11.82 12.98
N ASP A 64 -0.18 -12.39 13.89
CA ASP A 64 -1.13 -13.45 13.56
C ASP A 64 -2.34 -12.87 12.84
N TRP A 65 -2.27 -12.82 11.51
CA TRP A 65 -3.27 -12.21 10.63
C TRP A 65 -4.63 -12.90 10.66
N ARG A 66 -4.81 -14.00 11.41
CA ARG A 66 -6.12 -14.63 11.65
C ARG A 66 -6.93 -13.93 12.73
N LEU A 67 -6.26 -13.24 13.66
CA LEU A 67 -6.88 -12.71 14.87
C LEU A 67 -7.42 -11.29 14.71
N PRO A 68 -8.50 -10.94 15.42
CA PRO A 68 -8.93 -9.56 15.56
C PRO A 68 -7.90 -8.74 16.38
N PRO A 69 -7.81 -7.40 16.18
CA PRO A 69 -6.81 -6.56 16.83
C PRO A 69 -6.78 -6.62 18.36
N SER A 70 -7.95 -6.58 19.02
CA SER A 70 -8.02 -6.69 20.48
C SER A 70 -7.48 -8.03 20.99
N LYS A 71 -7.70 -9.13 20.24
CA LYS A 71 -7.16 -10.45 20.60
C LYS A 71 -5.65 -10.55 20.37
N LEU A 72 -5.11 -9.88 19.34
CA LEU A 72 -3.65 -9.74 19.16
C LEU A 72 -3.02 -9.06 20.39
N GLN A 73 -3.65 -8.02 20.91
CA GLN A 73 -3.17 -7.33 22.10
C GLN A 73 -3.33 -8.18 23.37
N GLU A 74 -4.48 -8.83 23.54
CA GLU A 74 -4.76 -9.70 24.69
C GLU A 74 -3.74 -10.85 24.77
N ARG A 75 -3.60 -11.60 23.67
CA ARG A 75 -2.84 -12.85 23.58
C ARG A 75 -1.33 -12.61 23.46
N ASP A 76 -0.92 -11.70 22.58
CA ASP A 76 0.48 -11.57 22.16
C ASP A 76 1.15 -10.29 22.65
N LYS A 77 0.40 -9.38 23.31
CA LYS A 77 0.88 -8.02 23.66
C LYS A 77 1.42 -7.28 22.44
N TYR A 78 0.80 -7.54 21.29
CA TYR A 78 1.35 -7.13 20.00
C TYR A 78 1.60 -5.62 19.91
N PHE A 79 0.66 -4.78 20.36
CA PHE A 79 0.80 -3.32 20.25
C PHE A 79 1.79 -2.76 21.27
N ASP A 80 1.90 -3.36 22.47
CA ASP A 80 2.94 -3.01 23.43
C ASP A 80 4.33 -3.26 22.86
N LEU A 81 4.52 -4.43 22.25
CA LEU A 81 5.78 -4.83 21.63
C LEU A 81 6.08 -3.97 20.39
N LEU A 82 5.07 -3.67 19.58
CA LEU A 82 5.22 -2.78 18.42
C LEU A 82 5.64 -1.38 18.84
N LYS A 83 4.99 -0.79 19.86
CA LYS A 83 5.36 0.51 20.41
C LYS A 83 6.82 0.52 20.88
N LYS A 84 7.22 -0.46 21.69
CA LYS A 84 8.61 -0.57 22.19
C LYS A 84 9.60 -0.75 21.06
N LYS A 85 9.27 -1.55 20.04
CA LYS A 85 10.11 -1.76 18.87
C LYS A 85 10.34 -0.45 18.11
N ILE A 86 9.29 0.34 17.90
CA ILE A 86 9.38 1.65 17.27
C ILE A 86 10.24 2.61 18.09
N GLU A 87 10.00 2.72 19.40
CA GLU A 87 10.79 3.57 20.31
C GLU A 87 12.27 3.21 20.29
N TYR A 88 12.57 1.91 20.39
CA TYR A 88 13.93 1.39 20.38
C TYR A 88 14.65 1.65 19.07
N THR A 89 14.00 1.43 17.91
CA THR A 89 14.62 1.69 16.61
C THR A 89 14.93 3.17 16.42
N VAL A 90 14.00 4.06 16.79
CA VAL A 90 14.22 5.52 16.70
C VAL A 90 15.35 5.97 17.64
N GLU A 91 15.46 5.36 18.82
CA GLU A 91 16.56 5.64 19.75
C GLU A 91 17.92 5.19 19.19
N LEU A 92 18.00 3.99 18.60
CA LEU A 92 19.22 3.47 17.98
C LEU A 92 19.69 4.30 16.79
N ASP A 93 18.76 4.88 16.03
CA ASP A 93 19.05 5.77 14.89
C ASP A 93 19.34 7.23 15.35
N GLY A 94 19.63 7.44 16.64
CA GLY A 94 20.08 8.72 17.18
C GLY A 94 18.96 9.74 17.46
N ASN A 95 17.69 9.33 17.39
CA ASN A 95 16.51 10.21 17.47
C ASN A 95 16.47 11.28 16.37
N ASP A 96 17.11 11.05 15.22
CA ASP A 96 17.16 11.99 14.09
C ASP A 96 16.01 11.76 13.08
N GLY A 97 14.79 11.62 13.60
CA GLY A 97 13.58 11.41 12.80
C GLY A 97 12.80 10.16 13.20
N GLY A 98 11.55 10.10 12.74
CA GLY A 98 10.66 8.96 12.93
C GLY A 98 10.72 7.95 11.78
N LEU A 99 10.14 6.77 12.01
CA LEU A 99 10.04 5.72 11.00
C LEU A 99 9.09 6.11 9.85
N VAL A 100 9.38 5.59 8.66
CA VAL A 100 8.41 5.56 7.56
C VAL A 100 7.66 4.23 7.63
N VAL A 101 6.35 4.28 7.81
CA VAL A 101 5.50 3.09 7.90
C VAL A 101 4.89 2.79 6.54
N ILE A 102 5.05 1.56 6.06
CA ILE A 102 4.38 1.06 4.85
C ILE A 102 3.48 -0.08 5.29
N ALA A 103 2.17 0.04 5.04
CA ALA A 103 1.21 -1.02 5.33
C ALA A 103 0.46 -1.41 4.05
N HIS A 104 0.21 -2.71 3.88
CA HIS A 104 -0.51 -3.24 2.73
C HIS A 104 -1.82 -3.91 3.17
N SER A 105 -2.88 -3.71 2.38
CA SER A 105 -4.18 -4.38 2.55
C SER A 105 -4.70 -4.31 4.00
N MET A 106 -5.03 -5.44 4.62
CA MET A 106 -5.48 -5.55 6.01
C MET A 106 -4.48 -4.97 7.03
N GLY A 107 -3.18 -4.94 6.73
CA GLY A 107 -2.16 -4.34 7.61
C GLY A 107 -2.43 -2.86 7.91
N ASN A 108 -3.10 -2.15 6.99
CA ASN A 108 -3.55 -0.78 7.24
C ASN A 108 -4.51 -0.73 8.44
N GLY A 109 -5.43 -1.69 8.55
CA GLY A 109 -6.40 -1.78 9.66
C GLY A 109 -5.73 -2.03 11.01
N ILE A 110 -4.63 -2.80 11.02
CA ILE A 110 -3.80 -3.01 12.22
C ILE A 110 -3.13 -1.70 12.65
N LEU A 111 -2.57 -0.93 11.70
CA LEU A 111 -2.01 0.38 12.02
C LEU A 111 -3.08 1.35 12.53
N ARG A 112 -4.27 1.38 11.91
CA ARG A 112 -5.40 2.19 12.40
C ARG A 112 -5.73 1.85 13.86
N TYR A 113 -5.81 0.57 14.19
CA TYR A 113 -6.08 0.14 15.56
C TYR A 113 -4.95 0.55 16.50
N PHE A 114 -3.69 0.35 16.11
CA PHE A 114 -2.52 0.77 16.89
C PHE A 114 -2.56 2.26 17.22
N LEU A 115 -2.89 3.12 16.25
CA LEU A 115 -2.96 4.56 16.45
C LEU A 115 -4.08 4.99 17.41
N GLU A 116 -5.22 4.30 17.43
CA GLU A 116 -6.27 4.55 18.44
C GLU A 116 -5.88 3.99 19.81
N TRP A 117 -5.36 2.77 19.86
CA TRP A 117 -4.85 2.13 21.09
C TRP A 117 -3.79 2.99 21.78
N LEU A 118 -2.88 3.59 21.00
CA LEU A 118 -1.81 4.45 21.49
C LEU A 118 -2.35 5.69 22.25
N LYS A 119 -3.55 6.19 21.88
CA LYS A 119 -4.16 7.36 22.55
C LYS A 119 -4.50 7.07 23.99
N ASP A 120 -4.93 5.84 24.26
CA ASP A 120 -5.25 5.38 25.59
C ASP A 120 -3.98 5.02 26.37
N GLU A 121 -3.04 4.31 25.73
CA GLU A 121 -1.78 3.87 26.36
C GLU A 121 -0.86 5.04 26.76
N VAL A 122 -0.57 5.96 25.82
CA VAL A 122 0.32 7.11 26.07
C VAL A 122 -0.42 8.26 26.78
N GLY A 123 -1.74 8.19 26.78
CA GLY A 123 -2.62 9.21 27.34
C GLY A 123 -2.93 10.36 26.37
N ARG A 124 -4.16 10.89 26.50
CA ARG A 124 -4.79 11.85 25.57
C ARG A 124 -3.98 13.12 25.25
N LYS A 125 -3.04 13.52 26.11
CA LYS A 125 -2.24 14.75 25.93
C LYS A 125 -0.88 14.51 25.25
N ASN A 126 -0.40 13.27 25.21
CA ASN A 126 0.98 12.97 24.80
C ASN A 126 1.08 12.09 23.55
N TRP A 127 0.02 11.37 23.18
CA TRP A 127 0.06 10.47 22.02
C TRP A 127 0.43 11.17 20.70
N GLN A 128 -0.01 12.42 20.47
CA GLN A 128 0.36 13.15 19.25
C GLN A 128 1.86 13.46 19.24
N LYS A 129 2.43 13.89 20.37
CA LYS A 129 3.88 14.11 20.51
C LYS A 129 4.66 12.82 20.29
N TRP A 130 4.11 11.69 20.71
CA TRP A 130 4.71 10.38 20.44
C TRP A 130 4.71 10.09 18.94
N ILE A 131 3.60 10.30 18.23
CA ILE A 131 3.53 10.10 16.78
C ILE A 131 4.50 11.02 16.06
N ASP A 132 4.50 12.31 16.39
CA ASP A 132 5.34 13.32 15.73
C ASP A 132 6.84 13.01 15.91
N ARG A 133 7.23 12.36 17.02
CA ARG A 133 8.61 11.93 17.29
C ARG A 133 8.98 10.63 16.58
N HIS A 134 8.06 9.68 16.46
CA HIS A 134 8.40 8.31 16.08
C HIS A 134 7.92 7.89 14.69
N ILE A 135 7.03 8.64 14.05
CA ILE A 135 6.48 8.32 12.73
C ILE A 135 6.56 9.54 11.81
N SER A 136 7.44 9.47 10.81
CA SER A 136 7.66 10.54 9.84
C SER A 136 6.62 10.54 8.72
N ALA A 137 6.28 9.35 8.21
CA ALA A 137 5.35 9.20 7.10
C ALA A 137 4.64 7.85 7.13
N TYR A 138 3.49 7.79 6.45
CA TYR A 138 2.70 6.58 6.31
C TYR A 138 2.25 6.37 4.86
N PHE A 139 2.57 5.20 4.30
CA PHE A 139 2.10 4.72 2.99
C PHE A 139 1.05 3.63 3.20
N ALA A 140 -0.21 3.98 2.94
CA ALA A 140 -1.35 3.09 2.96
C ALA A 140 -1.56 2.45 1.58
N VAL A 141 -1.00 1.27 1.36
CA VAL A 141 -1.04 0.59 0.06
C VAL A 141 -2.22 -0.37 -0.01
N GLY A 142 -3.08 -0.23 -1.01
CA GLY A 142 -4.26 -1.08 -1.23
C GLY A 142 -5.21 -1.10 -0.02
N SER A 143 -5.38 0.01 0.69
CA SER A 143 -6.12 0.01 1.96
C SER A 143 -7.63 -0.11 1.75
N PRO A 144 -8.32 -1.15 2.31
CA PRO A 144 -9.77 -1.28 2.23
C PRO A 144 -10.46 -0.35 3.23
N LEU A 145 -10.45 0.96 2.96
CA LEU A 145 -10.90 1.99 3.91
C LEU A 145 -12.39 1.88 4.28
N LEU A 146 -13.24 1.43 3.37
CA LEU A 146 -14.66 1.13 3.63
C LEU A 146 -14.97 -0.37 3.55
N GLY A 147 -13.95 -1.23 3.62
CA GLY A 147 -14.06 -2.69 3.48
C GLY A 147 -14.02 -3.18 2.02
N SER A 148 -14.23 -4.48 1.82
CA SER A 148 -14.32 -5.12 0.50
C SER A 148 -15.52 -6.07 0.44
N ALA A 149 -16.19 -6.15 -0.72
CA ALA A 149 -17.26 -7.12 -0.93
C ALA A 149 -16.74 -8.58 -0.98
N GLU A 150 -15.46 -8.80 -1.28
CA GLU A 150 -14.84 -10.14 -1.32
C GLU A 150 -14.93 -10.85 0.05
N SER A 151 -14.96 -10.09 1.15
CA SER A 151 -15.16 -10.66 2.48
C SER A 151 -16.52 -11.35 2.63
N LEU A 152 -17.53 -10.97 1.84
CA LEU A 152 -18.83 -11.64 1.80
C LEU A 152 -18.73 -13.01 1.09
N GLU A 153 -17.96 -13.11 0.01
CA GLU A 153 -17.69 -14.37 -0.69
C GLU A 153 -16.92 -15.34 0.22
N LEU A 154 -15.91 -14.82 0.93
CA LEU A 154 -15.09 -15.56 1.89
C LEU A 154 -15.92 -16.26 2.99
N ILE A 155 -16.90 -15.57 3.59
CA ILE A 155 -17.73 -16.15 4.66
C ILE A 155 -18.93 -16.95 4.16
N SER A 156 -19.35 -16.75 2.91
CA SER A 156 -20.57 -17.37 2.33
C SER A 156 -20.27 -18.69 1.64
N SER A 157 -19.45 -18.69 0.58
CA SER A 157 -19.06 -19.91 -0.14
C SER A 157 -17.62 -20.33 0.10
N GLY A 158 -16.74 -19.40 0.49
CA GLY A 158 -15.30 -19.60 0.53
C GLY A 158 -14.65 -19.33 -0.83
N LEU A 159 -13.42 -18.82 -0.80
CA LEU A 159 -12.66 -18.43 -1.98
C LEU A 159 -11.29 -19.14 -1.97
N THR A 160 -11.01 -19.93 -3.01
CA THR A 160 -9.84 -20.82 -3.01
C THR A 160 -8.59 -20.17 -3.59
N GLU A 161 -8.71 -19.08 -4.35
CA GLU A 161 -7.57 -18.39 -4.99
C GLU A 161 -6.59 -19.34 -5.71
N GLY A 162 -7.13 -20.37 -6.39
CA GLY A 162 -6.34 -21.36 -7.12
C GLY A 162 -5.69 -22.46 -6.28
N LEU A 163 -5.88 -22.46 -4.95
CA LEU A 163 -5.40 -23.53 -4.09
C LEU A 163 -6.17 -24.84 -4.33
N PRO A 164 -5.52 -26.02 -4.23
CA PRO A 164 -6.14 -27.33 -4.47
C PRO A 164 -6.98 -27.81 -3.28
N ILE A 165 -7.92 -26.97 -2.85
CA ILE A 165 -8.85 -27.16 -1.73
C ILE A 165 -10.24 -26.75 -2.22
N THR A 166 -11.29 -27.43 -1.75
CA THR A 166 -12.66 -27.07 -2.14
C THR A 166 -13.08 -25.77 -1.46
N GLN A 167 -13.99 -25.02 -2.09
CA GLN A 167 -14.55 -23.80 -1.49
C GLN A 167 -15.17 -24.06 -0.10
N SER A 168 -15.84 -25.21 0.07
CA SER A 168 -16.45 -25.59 1.36
C SER A 168 -15.41 -25.81 2.46
N GLU A 169 -14.31 -26.51 2.17
CA GLU A 169 -13.23 -26.70 3.16
C GLU A 169 -12.51 -25.37 3.45
N MET A 170 -12.30 -24.55 2.43
CA MET A 170 -11.72 -23.22 2.61
C MET A 170 -12.61 -22.35 3.50
N ARG A 171 -13.92 -22.36 3.27
CA ARG A 171 -14.90 -21.64 4.08
C ARG A 171 -14.81 -22.03 5.55
N LYS A 172 -14.77 -23.33 5.87
CA LYS A 172 -14.64 -23.82 7.25
C LYS A 172 -13.43 -23.24 7.98
N LEU A 173 -12.32 -23.06 7.26
CA LEU A 173 -11.13 -22.43 7.79
C LEU A 173 -11.31 -20.91 7.93
N VAL A 174 -11.73 -20.23 6.87
CA VAL A 174 -11.81 -18.76 6.80
C VAL A 174 -12.82 -18.17 7.79
N VAL A 175 -13.98 -18.81 7.98
CA VAL A 175 -14.98 -18.34 8.98
C VAL A 175 -14.48 -18.42 10.43
N SER A 176 -13.38 -19.13 10.68
CA SER A 176 -12.73 -19.13 11.99
C SER A 176 -11.78 -17.95 12.21
N PHE A 177 -11.36 -17.25 11.14
CA PHE A 177 -10.44 -16.13 11.22
C PHE A 177 -11.22 -14.86 11.51
N GLY A 178 -11.13 -14.35 12.74
CA GLY A 178 -11.87 -13.17 13.14
C GLY A 178 -11.45 -11.92 12.39
N SER A 179 -10.18 -11.85 11.96
CA SER A 179 -9.67 -10.75 11.15
C SER A 179 -10.47 -10.45 9.88
N ILE A 180 -11.14 -11.45 9.29
CA ILE A 180 -12.00 -11.27 8.10
C ILE A 180 -13.09 -10.22 8.34
N LEU A 181 -13.59 -10.12 9.57
CA LEU A 181 -14.62 -9.15 9.92
C LEU A 181 -14.10 -7.70 10.01
N SER A 182 -12.77 -7.48 10.04
CA SER A 182 -12.19 -6.13 10.16
C SER A 182 -12.28 -5.30 8.89
N PHE A 183 -12.55 -5.93 7.75
CA PHE A 183 -12.66 -5.28 6.45
C PHE A 183 -13.98 -5.61 5.74
N MET A 184 -15.02 -5.94 6.52
CA MET A 184 -16.38 -6.02 5.99
C MET A 184 -16.85 -4.65 5.47
N PRO A 185 -17.72 -4.61 4.44
CA PRO A 185 -18.24 -3.35 3.92
C PRO A 185 -18.92 -2.51 4.99
N ILE A 186 -18.59 -1.22 5.04
CA ILE A 186 -19.22 -0.24 5.92
C ILE A 186 -19.73 0.96 5.11
N PRO A 187 -20.81 1.62 5.56
CA PRO A 187 -21.31 2.81 4.89
C PRO A 187 -20.32 3.97 5.03
N SER A 188 -20.21 4.81 4.00
CA SER A 188 -19.37 6.01 4.03
C SER A 188 -19.89 7.09 4.99
N GLY A 189 -21.16 7.00 5.40
CA GLY A 189 -21.82 7.95 6.29
C GLY A 189 -22.17 9.28 5.61
N LEU A 190 -21.88 9.43 4.30
CA LEU A 190 -22.24 10.60 3.50
C LEU A 190 -23.63 10.48 2.85
N ASN A 191 -24.33 9.36 3.07
CA ASN A 191 -25.61 9.05 2.45
C ASN A 191 -25.55 9.14 0.92
N SER A 192 -24.45 8.65 0.35
CA SER A 192 -24.25 8.60 -1.10
C SER A 192 -25.13 7.51 -1.71
N SER A 193 -25.39 7.58 -3.03
CA SER A 193 -26.07 6.49 -3.73
C SER A 193 -25.32 5.17 -3.60
N LYS A 194 -23.98 5.22 -3.54
CA LYS A 194 -23.10 4.06 -3.34
C LYS A 194 -23.31 3.36 -2.01
N ASP A 195 -23.65 4.09 -0.94
CA ASP A 195 -23.92 3.47 0.36
C ASP A 195 -25.19 2.59 0.34
N ASN A 196 -26.12 2.89 -0.56
CA ASN A 196 -27.41 2.20 -0.74
C ASN A 196 -27.37 1.08 -1.80
N GLU A 197 -26.23 0.83 -2.44
CA GLU A 197 -26.08 -0.29 -3.37
C GLU A 197 -26.17 -1.63 -2.61
N VAL A 198 -26.80 -2.60 -3.25
CA VAL A 198 -26.88 -3.96 -2.73
C VAL A 198 -25.54 -4.63 -2.97
N LEU A 199 -24.94 -5.17 -1.92
CA LEU A 199 -23.64 -5.88 -1.99
C LEU A 199 -23.82 -7.40 -1.98
N ILE A 200 -24.88 -7.87 -1.33
CA ILE A 200 -25.25 -9.29 -1.33
C ILE A 200 -26.77 -9.45 -1.37
N ALA A 201 -27.24 -10.35 -2.22
CA ALA A 201 -28.62 -10.80 -2.25
C ALA A 201 -28.69 -12.29 -1.90
N VAL A 202 -29.69 -12.67 -1.10
CA VAL A 202 -29.88 -14.04 -0.63
C VAL A 202 -31.27 -14.52 -1.00
N ARG A 203 -31.35 -15.58 -1.80
CA ARG A 203 -32.57 -16.33 -2.09
C ARG A 203 -32.77 -17.40 -1.02
N SER A 204 -33.94 -17.38 -0.41
CA SER A 204 -34.37 -18.42 0.54
C SER A 204 -35.51 -19.22 -0.09
N GLN A 205 -35.27 -20.51 -0.35
CA GLN A 205 -36.31 -21.50 -0.63
C GLN A 205 -36.89 -21.98 0.71
N GLN A 206 -38.21 -21.84 0.91
CA GLN A 206 -38.92 -22.42 2.05
C GLN A 206 -39.46 -23.79 1.65
N THR A 207 -38.91 -24.85 2.21
CA THR A 207 -39.54 -26.17 2.15
C THR A 207 -40.57 -26.23 3.26
N LEU A 208 -41.86 -25.95 2.98
CA LEU A 208 -43.04 -26.47 3.72
C LEU A 208 -44.37 -25.97 3.10
N VAL A 209 -45.01 -26.87 2.33
CA VAL A 209 -46.46 -27.05 2.11
C VAL A 209 -47.30 -25.81 1.80
N SER A 210 -47.25 -25.36 0.55
CA SER A 210 -48.41 -24.86 -0.23
C SER A 210 -47.94 -24.68 -1.68
N GLU A 211 -48.82 -24.85 -2.67
CA GLU A 211 -48.56 -24.84 -4.13
C GLU A 211 -48.02 -23.50 -4.71
N ASP A 212 -47.39 -22.66 -3.90
CA ASP A 212 -46.78 -21.40 -4.31
C ASP A 212 -45.37 -21.36 -3.71
N ASP A 213 -44.38 -21.90 -4.45
CA ASP A 213 -42.95 -21.84 -4.13
C ASP A 213 -42.48 -20.37 -4.17
N GLN A 214 -42.81 -19.59 -3.13
CA GLN A 214 -42.43 -18.19 -3.05
C GLN A 214 -40.97 -18.08 -2.61
N VAL A 215 -40.07 -18.04 -3.60
CA VAL A 215 -38.64 -17.72 -3.38
C VAL A 215 -38.54 -16.32 -2.78
N GLN A 216 -38.12 -16.23 -1.51
CA GLN A 216 -37.92 -14.95 -0.86
C GLN A 216 -36.51 -14.43 -1.17
N LEU A 217 -36.42 -13.38 -1.99
CA LEU A 217 -35.17 -12.65 -2.25
C LEU A 217 -34.99 -11.52 -1.23
N ARG A 218 -33.86 -11.51 -0.51
CA ARG A 218 -33.48 -10.44 0.42
C ARG A 218 -32.19 -9.77 -0.02
N ASN A 219 -32.21 -8.44 -0.07
CA ASN A 219 -31.07 -7.62 -0.45
C ASN A 219 -30.44 -7.00 0.80
N TYR A 220 -29.11 -6.92 0.82
CA TYR A 220 -28.35 -6.34 1.93
C TYR A 220 -27.36 -5.30 1.41
N THR A 221 -27.40 -4.12 2.02
CA THR A 221 -26.50 -3.00 1.77
C THR A 221 -25.31 -3.02 2.74
N SER A 222 -24.37 -2.10 2.56
CA SER A 222 -23.27 -1.87 3.51
C SER A 222 -23.76 -1.62 4.95
N ALA A 223 -24.88 -0.91 5.11
CA ALA A 223 -25.48 -0.64 6.43
C ALA A 223 -26.07 -1.91 7.07
N ASP A 224 -26.72 -2.78 6.28
CA ASP A 224 -27.26 -4.05 6.78
C ASP A 224 -26.15 -5.00 7.24
N ILE A 225 -25.01 -4.97 6.56
CA ILE A 225 -23.81 -5.74 6.93
C ILE A 225 -23.21 -5.18 8.23
N ALA A 226 -22.97 -3.86 8.29
CA ALA A 226 -22.36 -3.20 9.45
C ALA A 226 -23.20 -3.36 10.73
N THR A 227 -24.53 -3.33 10.62
CA THR A 227 -25.46 -3.51 11.75
C THR A 227 -25.64 -4.97 12.20
N GLY A 228 -25.04 -5.93 11.48
CA GLY A 228 -25.16 -7.35 11.76
C GLY A 228 -26.45 -7.99 11.22
N LYS A 229 -27.29 -7.27 10.47
CA LYS A 229 -28.57 -7.78 9.98
C LYS A 229 -28.38 -8.98 9.06
N LEU A 230 -27.42 -8.91 8.14
CA LEU A 230 -27.05 -10.03 7.26
C LEU A 230 -26.79 -11.31 8.06
N PHE A 231 -25.94 -11.22 9.10
CA PHE A 231 -25.55 -12.37 9.89
C PHE A 231 -26.74 -12.98 10.66
N ARG A 232 -27.59 -12.13 11.25
CA ARG A 232 -28.79 -12.60 11.95
C ARG A 232 -29.76 -13.29 11.00
N ASP A 233 -30.00 -12.71 9.82
CA ASP A 233 -30.92 -13.29 8.84
C ASP A 233 -30.38 -14.61 8.26
N MET A 234 -29.09 -14.67 7.92
CA MET A 234 -28.47 -15.91 7.40
C MET A 234 -28.35 -17.02 8.46
N SER A 235 -28.34 -16.67 9.76
CA SER A 235 -28.24 -17.64 10.86
C SER A 235 -29.40 -18.64 10.93
N ALA A 236 -30.56 -18.29 10.34
CA ALA A 236 -31.72 -19.16 10.28
C ALA A 236 -31.46 -20.46 9.48
N HIS A 237 -30.63 -20.36 8.42
CA HIS A 237 -30.30 -21.50 7.56
C HIS A 237 -28.87 -22.01 7.77
N ASP A 238 -27.98 -21.15 8.26
CA ASP A 238 -26.59 -21.47 8.55
C ASP A 238 -26.16 -20.96 9.94
N PRO A 239 -26.17 -21.85 10.96
CA PRO A 239 -25.82 -21.48 12.33
C PRO A 239 -24.43 -20.84 12.51
N ILE A 240 -23.51 -21.01 11.56
CA ILE A 240 -22.20 -20.34 11.60
C ILE A 240 -22.36 -18.83 11.60
N PHE A 241 -23.34 -18.28 10.87
CA PHE A 241 -23.57 -16.83 10.86
C PHE A 241 -24.02 -16.30 12.22
N GLY A 242 -24.68 -17.10 13.05
CA GLY A 242 -24.97 -16.76 14.44
C GLY A 242 -23.69 -16.62 15.29
N LYS A 243 -22.70 -17.51 15.06
CA LYS A 243 -21.38 -17.42 15.71
C LYS A 243 -20.57 -16.24 15.19
N LEU A 244 -20.63 -15.96 13.88
CA LEU A 244 -20.00 -14.79 13.28
C LEU A 244 -20.58 -13.48 13.83
N GLU A 245 -21.90 -13.40 14.06
CA GLU A 245 -22.50 -12.23 14.72
C GLU A 245 -22.01 -12.08 16.16
N ALA A 246 -21.89 -13.18 16.92
CA ALA A 246 -21.35 -13.13 18.28
C ALA A 246 -19.88 -12.64 18.29
N MET A 247 -19.07 -13.12 17.35
CA MET A 247 -17.70 -12.67 17.14
C MET A 247 -17.64 -11.17 16.77
N ARG A 248 -18.49 -10.74 15.83
CA ARG A 248 -18.62 -9.35 15.39
C ARG A 248 -18.96 -8.44 16.57
N GLN A 249 -19.94 -8.84 17.38
CA GLN A 249 -20.36 -8.08 18.56
C GLN A 249 -19.19 -7.92 19.53
N ARG A 250 -18.52 -9.02 19.88
CA ARG A 250 -17.44 -9.02 20.89
C ARG A 250 -16.21 -8.24 20.45
N PHE A 251 -15.70 -8.47 19.24
CA PHE A 251 -14.38 -7.96 18.83
C PHE A 251 -14.44 -6.69 17.98
N TYR A 252 -15.62 -6.29 17.50
CA TYR A 252 -15.75 -5.15 16.59
C TYR A 252 -16.82 -4.14 17.04
N ALA A 253 -18.03 -4.58 17.42
CA ALA A 253 -19.09 -3.65 17.83
C ALA A 253 -18.92 -3.12 19.26
N GLN A 254 -18.36 -3.94 20.15
CA GLN A 254 -18.14 -3.62 21.56
C GLN A 254 -16.67 -3.35 21.87
N ASP A 255 -15.82 -3.21 20.85
CA ASP A 255 -14.41 -2.89 21.04
C ASP A 255 -14.27 -1.49 21.65
N SER A 256 -13.51 -1.39 22.74
CA SER A 256 -13.36 -0.14 23.49
C SER A 256 -12.36 0.82 22.87
N VAL A 257 -11.51 0.35 21.96
CA VAL A 257 -10.41 1.12 21.36
C VAL A 257 -10.84 1.72 20.04
N LEU A 258 -11.45 0.92 19.16
CA LEU A 258 -11.78 1.34 17.80
C LEU A 258 -13.23 1.04 17.42
N ASP A 259 -13.94 2.07 16.98
CA ASP A 259 -15.21 1.91 16.26
C ASP A 259 -14.93 1.57 14.79
N PHE A 260 -14.99 0.28 14.47
CA PHE A 260 -14.72 -0.26 13.13
C PHE A 260 -15.76 0.18 12.10
N PHE A 261 -16.99 0.49 12.52
CA PHE A 261 -18.10 0.83 11.63
C PHE A 261 -18.15 2.33 11.31
N LYS A 262 -17.20 3.11 11.85
CA LYS A 262 -16.98 4.49 11.44
C LYS A 262 -15.98 4.59 10.29
N PRO A 263 -16.26 5.42 9.27
CA PRO A 263 -15.32 5.71 8.19
C PRO A 263 -13.99 6.26 8.71
N TRP A 264 -12.93 6.00 7.96
CA TRP A 264 -11.57 6.38 8.35
C TRP A 264 -11.38 7.89 8.34
N LYS A 265 -10.87 8.43 9.45
CA LYS A 265 -10.31 9.79 9.45
C LYS A 265 -8.88 9.74 8.91
N ARG A 266 -8.41 10.85 8.33
CA ARG A 266 -7.00 10.99 7.95
C ARG A 266 -6.13 10.69 9.19
N PRO A 267 -5.18 9.74 9.11
CA PRO A 267 -4.26 9.47 10.19
C PRO A 267 -3.55 10.76 10.66
N PRO A 268 -3.32 10.94 11.97
CA PRO A 268 -2.71 12.14 12.54
C PRO A 268 -1.18 12.13 12.40
N ILE A 269 -0.68 11.72 11.23
CA ILE A 269 0.73 11.66 10.87
C ILE A 269 1.04 12.84 9.93
N ALA A 270 2.25 13.39 10.02
CA ALA A 270 2.67 14.55 9.22
C ALA A 270 2.42 14.32 7.73
N SER A 271 3.00 13.25 7.18
CA SER A 271 2.85 12.88 5.76
C SER A 271 2.08 11.56 5.62
N VAL A 272 0.97 11.57 4.87
CA VAL A 272 0.15 10.38 4.59
C VAL A 272 -0.03 10.21 3.10
N TYR A 273 0.25 9.02 2.59
CA TYR A 273 0.11 8.64 1.20
C TYR A 273 -0.85 7.45 1.10
N SER A 274 -1.95 7.58 0.36
CA SER A 274 -2.83 6.46 0.01
C SER A 274 -2.52 6.02 -1.40
N VAL A 275 -2.15 4.75 -1.59
CA VAL A 275 -1.69 4.23 -2.89
C VAL A 275 -2.53 3.02 -3.26
N TYR A 276 -3.16 3.03 -4.42
CA TYR A 276 -3.97 1.89 -4.86
C TYR A 276 -4.05 1.75 -6.38
N GLY A 277 -4.35 0.53 -6.81
CA GLY A 277 -4.69 0.22 -8.18
C GLY A 277 -6.09 0.68 -8.54
N VAL A 278 -6.33 0.96 -9.81
CA VAL A 278 -7.66 1.27 -10.35
C VAL A 278 -7.81 0.62 -11.72
N ASN A 279 -9.02 0.55 -12.24
CA ASN A 279 -9.27 0.05 -13.59
C ASN A 279 -9.00 -1.46 -13.76
N VAL A 280 -9.13 -2.24 -12.67
CA VAL A 280 -9.09 -3.70 -12.67
C VAL A 280 -10.49 -4.26 -12.34
N PRO A 281 -11.01 -5.25 -13.11
CA PRO A 281 -12.31 -5.86 -12.84
C PRO A 281 -12.42 -6.36 -11.39
N THR A 282 -13.35 -5.78 -10.62
CA THR A 282 -13.48 -6.03 -9.18
C THR A 282 -14.91 -6.44 -8.85
N LYS A 283 -15.11 -7.57 -8.20
CA LYS A 283 -16.45 -8.03 -7.77
C LYS A 283 -17.00 -7.12 -6.66
N THR A 284 -18.23 -6.66 -6.81
CA THR A 284 -18.90 -5.77 -5.82
C THR A 284 -20.25 -6.27 -5.37
N PHE A 285 -20.88 -7.17 -6.14
CA PHE A 285 -22.16 -7.77 -5.81
C PHE A 285 -22.12 -9.28 -5.95
N TYR A 286 -22.79 -9.95 -5.01
CA TYR A 286 -22.96 -11.40 -4.98
C TYR A 286 -24.42 -11.79 -4.78
N GLU A 287 -24.87 -12.81 -5.49
CA GLU A 287 -26.15 -13.44 -5.24
C GLU A 287 -25.96 -14.89 -4.82
N TYR A 288 -26.56 -15.24 -3.68
CA TYR A 288 -26.51 -16.58 -3.11
C TYR A 288 -27.90 -17.18 -2.97
N GLU A 289 -27.96 -18.50 -3.08
CA GLU A 289 -29.17 -19.28 -2.83
C GLU A 289 -28.87 -20.36 -1.79
N ASN A 290 -29.79 -20.54 -0.83
CA ASN A 290 -29.66 -21.56 0.18
C ASN A 290 -29.84 -22.97 -0.42
N ALA A 291 -28.96 -23.90 -0.07
CA ALA A 291 -29.17 -25.31 -0.40
C ALA A 291 -30.14 -25.96 0.60
N ASN A 292 -30.71 -27.11 0.25
CA ASN A 292 -31.50 -27.91 1.21
C ASN A 292 -30.68 -28.35 2.44
N THR A 293 -29.35 -28.43 2.29
CA THR A 293 -28.44 -28.77 3.39
C THR A 293 -28.06 -27.50 4.15
N PRO A 294 -28.28 -27.44 5.48
CA PRO A 294 -27.83 -26.31 6.30
C PRO A 294 -26.33 -26.03 6.13
N GLY A 295 -25.96 -24.75 6.05
CA GLY A 295 -24.57 -24.32 5.89
C GLY A 295 -23.99 -24.40 4.47
N HIS A 296 -24.77 -24.83 3.49
CA HIS A 296 -24.38 -24.83 2.08
C HIS A 296 -25.12 -23.73 1.30
N TRP A 297 -24.35 -22.95 0.56
CA TRP A 297 -24.83 -21.83 -0.25
C TRP A 297 -24.32 -21.98 -1.68
N TYR A 298 -25.20 -21.80 -2.66
CA TYR A 298 -24.84 -21.74 -4.07
C TYR A 298 -24.66 -20.30 -4.50
N GLN A 299 -23.51 -19.98 -5.07
CA GLN A 299 -23.31 -18.68 -5.73
C GLN A 299 -24.04 -18.70 -7.07
N VAL A 300 -25.14 -17.96 -7.16
CA VAL A 300 -25.99 -17.88 -8.36
C VAL A 300 -25.34 -17.00 -9.41
N GLN A 301 -24.89 -15.80 -9.00
CA GLN A 301 -24.19 -14.86 -9.86
C GLN A 301 -23.34 -13.89 -9.04
N TYR A 302 -22.46 -13.17 -9.74
CA TYR A 302 -21.73 -12.03 -9.20
C TYR A 302 -21.68 -10.95 -10.29
N MET A 303 -21.49 -9.70 -9.87
CA MET A 303 -21.27 -8.57 -10.79
C MET A 303 -20.00 -7.83 -10.41
N ASN A 304 -19.28 -7.37 -11.43
CA ASN A 304 -18.14 -6.50 -11.27
C ASN A 304 -18.57 -5.04 -11.20
N GLU A 305 -17.76 -4.21 -10.57
CA GLU A 305 -17.90 -2.75 -10.63
C GLU A 305 -17.86 -2.29 -12.09
N GLU A 306 -18.79 -1.42 -12.47
CA GLU A 306 -18.83 -0.82 -13.80
C GLU A 306 -18.22 0.57 -13.76
N GLY A 307 -17.19 0.78 -14.58
CA GLY A 307 -16.61 2.10 -14.79
C GLY A 307 -17.49 2.93 -15.72
N GLN A 308 -17.78 4.18 -15.36
CA GLN A 308 -18.56 5.08 -16.19
C GLN A 308 -17.68 6.22 -16.72
N GLY A 309 -17.44 6.21 -18.03
CA GLY A 309 -16.69 7.26 -18.74
C GLY A 309 -17.22 8.70 -18.53
N PRO A 310 -18.54 8.95 -18.54
CA PRO A 310 -19.08 10.31 -18.36
C PRO A 310 -18.90 10.90 -16.95
N THR A 311 -18.76 10.06 -15.92
CA THR A 311 -18.67 10.47 -14.51
C THR A 311 -17.28 10.31 -13.91
N CYS A 312 -16.27 9.98 -14.73
CA CYS A 312 -14.92 9.64 -14.25
C CYS A 312 -14.91 8.48 -13.23
N THR A 313 -15.96 7.65 -13.19
CA THR A 313 -16.05 6.59 -12.18
C THR A 313 -15.12 5.46 -12.60
N LYS A 314 -14.11 5.20 -11.78
CA LYS A 314 -13.15 4.11 -11.95
C LYS A 314 -13.68 2.84 -11.29
N ILE A 315 -13.06 1.72 -11.64
CA ILE A 315 -13.25 0.44 -10.95
C ILE A 315 -12.04 0.17 -10.05
N GLY A 316 -12.21 -0.75 -9.09
CA GLY A 316 -11.22 -1.11 -8.08
C GLY A 316 -9.92 -1.74 -8.59
N ASP A 317 -9.21 -2.40 -7.67
CA ASP A 317 -7.90 -3.03 -7.89
C ASP A 317 -7.97 -4.56 -8.06
N GLY A 318 -9.16 -5.10 -8.31
CA GLY A 318 -9.42 -6.54 -8.45
C GLY A 318 -9.89 -7.21 -7.15
N THR A 319 -9.58 -6.63 -6.00
CA THR A 319 -9.95 -7.16 -4.68
C THR A 319 -10.81 -6.16 -3.90
N VAL A 320 -10.46 -4.88 -3.93
CA VAL A 320 -11.14 -3.80 -3.20
C VAL A 320 -11.78 -2.86 -4.20
N GLY A 321 -13.09 -2.64 -4.06
CA GLY A 321 -13.86 -1.75 -4.93
C GLY A 321 -13.40 -0.29 -4.83
N TYR A 322 -13.57 0.48 -5.90
CA TYR A 322 -13.08 1.85 -5.99
C TYR A 322 -13.74 2.78 -4.95
N HIS A 323 -15.03 2.57 -4.64
CA HIS A 323 -15.72 3.30 -3.57
C HIS A 323 -14.97 3.25 -2.23
N SER A 324 -14.43 2.07 -1.89
CA SER A 324 -13.66 1.87 -0.66
C SER A 324 -12.27 2.49 -0.73
N LEU A 325 -11.51 2.22 -1.80
CA LEU A 325 -10.15 2.75 -1.99
C LEU A 325 -10.13 4.29 -2.03
N SER A 326 -11.06 4.87 -2.79
CA SER A 326 -11.12 6.31 -3.04
C SER A 326 -11.59 7.15 -1.85
N TRP A 327 -11.98 6.51 -0.73
CA TRP A 327 -12.30 7.22 0.51
C TRP A 327 -11.15 8.13 0.98
N ALA A 328 -9.90 7.78 0.68
CA ALA A 328 -8.72 8.60 0.97
C ALA A 328 -8.78 10.00 0.34
N HIS A 329 -9.54 10.21 -0.74
CA HIS A 329 -9.73 11.53 -1.32
C HIS A 329 -10.38 12.53 -0.35
N THR A 330 -11.13 12.05 0.65
CA THR A 330 -11.66 12.90 1.73
C THR A 330 -10.56 13.54 2.58
N TRP A 331 -9.34 13.01 2.55
CA TRP A 331 -8.19 13.50 3.32
C TRP A 331 -7.44 14.66 2.63
N LEU A 332 -7.76 14.94 1.36
CA LEU A 332 -7.15 16.01 0.57
C LEU A 332 -7.77 17.39 0.84
N GLY A 333 -8.88 17.43 1.59
CA GLY A 333 -9.57 18.65 1.96
C GLY A 333 -11.09 18.51 1.94
N SER A 334 -11.78 19.51 2.50
CA SER A 334 -13.24 19.61 2.42
C SER A 334 -13.71 19.90 1.00
N LYS A 335 -15.01 19.74 0.76
CA LYS A 335 -15.67 20.22 -0.46
C LYS A 335 -15.28 21.68 -0.74
N GLY A 336 -14.92 21.99 -1.98
CA GLY A 336 -14.42 23.30 -2.42
C GLY A 336 -12.89 23.47 -2.33
N SER A 337 -12.16 22.54 -1.72
CA SER A 337 -10.70 22.64 -1.61
C SER A 337 -10.02 22.45 -2.96
N SER A 338 -8.97 23.25 -3.23
CA SER A 338 -8.10 23.07 -4.40
C SER A 338 -7.06 22.00 -4.12
N VAL A 339 -6.92 21.06 -5.06
CA VAL A 339 -5.98 19.94 -5.03
C VAL A 339 -5.05 20.04 -6.24
N ARG A 340 -3.76 19.76 -6.03
CA ARG A 340 -2.79 19.64 -7.11
C ARG A 340 -2.91 18.24 -7.70
N VAL A 341 -3.19 18.15 -9.00
CA VAL A 341 -3.29 16.88 -9.72
C VAL A 341 -2.17 16.81 -10.74
N THR A 342 -1.36 15.75 -10.65
CA THR A 342 -0.30 15.46 -11.61
C THR A 342 -0.52 14.08 -12.19
N GLN A 343 -0.48 13.93 -13.51
CA GLN A 343 -0.49 12.61 -14.14
C GLN A 343 0.82 12.38 -14.87
N THR A 344 1.44 11.23 -14.64
CA THR A 344 2.65 10.82 -15.34
C THR A 344 2.44 9.45 -15.98
N PRO A 345 3.22 9.10 -17.02
CA PRO A 345 3.31 7.73 -17.48
C PRO A 345 3.76 6.78 -16.35
N GLN A 346 3.34 5.52 -16.43
CA GLN A 346 3.85 4.47 -15.55
C GLN A 346 5.26 4.01 -15.95
N SER A 347 5.71 4.28 -17.18
CA SER A 347 7.05 3.92 -17.66
C SER A 347 8.15 4.39 -16.71
N VAL A 348 9.18 3.57 -16.51
CA VAL A 348 10.30 3.83 -15.58
C VAL A 348 10.91 5.22 -15.80
N TYR A 349 10.98 5.67 -17.06
CA TYR A 349 11.33 7.04 -17.44
C TYR A 349 10.20 7.74 -18.17
N PHE A 350 10.10 9.04 -17.98
CA PHE A 350 9.32 9.96 -18.80
C PHE A 350 9.91 11.37 -18.75
N SER A 351 9.79 12.12 -19.86
CA SER A 351 10.17 13.52 -19.95
C SER A 351 9.06 14.44 -19.43
N ALA A 352 9.39 15.72 -19.20
CA ALA A 352 8.44 16.73 -18.72
C ALA A 352 7.23 16.92 -19.66
N GLU A 353 7.41 16.67 -20.96
CA GLU A 353 6.36 16.79 -21.97
C GLU A 353 5.22 15.78 -21.79
N ASN A 354 5.51 14.64 -21.16
CA ASN A 354 4.52 13.60 -20.90
C ASN A 354 3.74 13.81 -19.58
N ILE A 355 4.03 14.89 -18.86
CA ILE A 355 3.48 15.20 -17.54
C ILE A 355 2.34 16.21 -17.70
N THR A 356 1.16 15.86 -17.21
CA THR A 356 0.04 16.79 -17.11
C THR A 356 -0.09 17.29 -15.68
N ARG A 357 -0.14 18.60 -15.49
CA ARG A 357 -0.30 19.24 -14.17
C ARG A 357 -1.49 20.17 -14.20
N VAL A 358 -2.48 19.91 -13.36
CA VAL A 358 -3.70 20.71 -13.26
C VAL A 358 -4.02 21.02 -11.80
N ARG A 359 -4.71 22.14 -11.57
CA ARG A 359 -5.40 22.38 -10.29
C ARG A 359 -6.86 21.98 -10.46
N ALA A 360 -7.35 21.21 -9.51
CA ALA A 360 -8.73 20.77 -9.49
C ALA A 360 -9.43 21.17 -8.19
N VAL A 361 -10.74 21.37 -8.25
CA VAL A 361 -11.60 21.65 -7.11
C VAL A 361 -12.36 20.39 -6.76
N ARG A 362 -12.34 20.01 -5.48
CA ARG A 362 -13.04 18.83 -4.98
C ARG A 362 -14.51 19.12 -4.72
N HIS A 363 -15.42 18.35 -5.32
CA HIS A 363 -16.88 18.50 -5.12
C HIS A 363 -17.45 17.50 -4.13
N ALA A 364 -17.07 16.23 -4.28
CA ALA A 364 -17.52 15.12 -3.46
C ALA A 364 -19.04 15.10 -3.20
N SER A 365 -19.83 15.28 -4.26
CA SER A 365 -21.29 15.35 -4.18
C SER A 365 -21.93 13.96 -4.31
N THR A 366 -21.49 13.18 -5.29
CA THR A 366 -22.00 11.82 -5.57
C THR A 366 -20.98 10.74 -5.19
N HIS A 367 -19.69 11.04 -5.34
CA HIS A 367 -18.58 10.11 -5.06
C HIS A 367 -17.40 10.83 -4.38
N HIS A 368 -16.56 10.12 -3.62
CA HIS A 368 -15.49 10.71 -2.80
C HIS A 368 -14.40 11.42 -3.63
N ALA A 369 -14.13 10.89 -4.82
CA ALA A 369 -13.11 11.33 -5.77
C ALA A 369 -13.68 12.14 -6.94
N GLU A 370 -14.63 13.04 -6.69
CA GLU A 370 -15.22 13.91 -7.70
C GLU A 370 -14.51 15.27 -7.77
N TYR A 371 -14.04 15.63 -8.97
CA TYR A 371 -13.24 16.84 -9.21
C TYR A 371 -13.62 17.54 -10.52
N SER A 372 -13.52 18.88 -10.51
CA SER A 372 -13.53 19.69 -11.74
C SER A 372 -12.26 20.51 -11.88
N LEU A 373 -11.89 20.87 -13.10
CA LEU A 373 -10.78 21.78 -13.33
C LEU A 373 -11.07 23.17 -12.72
N LEU A 374 -10.03 23.85 -12.23
CA LEU A 374 -10.20 25.16 -11.57
C LEU A 374 -10.61 26.26 -12.57
N ASN A 375 -10.30 26.09 -13.86
CA ASN A 375 -10.54 27.08 -14.93
C ASN A 375 -11.74 26.73 -15.83
N GLY A 376 -12.51 25.69 -15.50
CA GLY A 376 -13.71 25.30 -16.25
C GLY A 376 -14.44 24.16 -15.54
N ASN A 377 -15.77 24.14 -15.59
CA ASN A 377 -16.61 23.09 -15.00
C ASN A 377 -16.48 21.72 -15.72
N LEU A 378 -15.36 21.47 -16.39
CA LEU A 378 -15.06 20.23 -17.09
C LEU A 378 -14.47 19.22 -16.09
N PRO A 379 -14.83 17.93 -16.23
CA PRO A 379 -14.21 16.85 -15.46
C PRO A 379 -12.71 16.73 -15.79
N ILE A 380 -11.93 16.12 -14.89
CA ILE A 380 -10.50 15.90 -15.12
C ILE A 380 -10.25 14.88 -16.25
N CYS A 381 -11.18 13.94 -16.47
CA CYS A 381 -11.00 12.88 -17.47
C CYS A 381 -11.37 13.36 -18.88
N SER A 382 -10.58 12.96 -19.87
CA SER A 382 -10.94 13.06 -21.28
C SER A 382 -12.04 12.04 -21.60
N VAL A 383 -13.15 12.49 -22.17
CA VAL A 383 -14.19 11.61 -22.70
C VAL A 383 -13.70 11.10 -24.06
N ASP A 384 -13.10 9.91 -24.12
CA ASP A 384 -12.81 9.26 -25.40
C ASP A 384 -14.13 8.71 -25.98
N THR A 385 -14.56 9.29 -27.10
CA THR A 385 -15.82 8.95 -27.80
C THR A 385 -15.79 7.66 -28.62
N ASP A 386 -14.69 6.91 -28.62
CA ASP A 386 -14.48 5.78 -29.55
C ASP A 386 -14.85 4.39 -29.00
N LEU A 387 -15.51 4.30 -27.84
CA LEU A 387 -15.81 3.01 -27.18
C LEU A 387 -17.10 2.31 -27.61
N PHE A 388 -17.80 2.77 -28.66
CA PHE A 388 -18.97 2.07 -29.21
C PHE A 388 -18.64 1.37 -30.53
N SER A 389 -17.97 0.21 -30.47
CA SER A 389 -18.00 -0.77 -31.56
C SER A 389 -18.46 -2.13 -31.02
N PRO A 390 -19.65 -2.63 -31.40
CA PRO A 390 -20.31 -3.75 -30.73
C PRO A 390 -19.91 -5.14 -31.27
N ASN A 391 -18.69 -5.32 -31.79
CA ASN A 391 -18.23 -6.61 -32.33
C ASN A 391 -16.81 -6.92 -31.85
N GLY A 392 -16.72 -7.65 -30.74
CA GLY A 392 -15.46 -8.14 -30.18
C GLY A 392 -15.68 -9.32 -29.24
N GLY A 393 -16.38 -10.35 -29.71
CA GLY A 393 -16.41 -11.65 -29.01
C GLY A 393 -15.06 -12.34 -29.16
N GLY A 394 -14.31 -12.46 -28.06
CA GLY A 394 -13.00 -13.12 -28.04
C GLY A 394 -12.78 -13.82 -26.70
N THR A 395 -12.58 -15.12 -26.77
CA THR A 395 -12.28 -16.03 -25.65
C THR A 395 -11.11 -15.54 -24.80
N THR A 396 -11.31 -15.49 -23.48
CA THR A 396 -10.33 -15.09 -22.47
C THR A 396 -9.15 -16.07 -22.41
N ASN A 397 -8.06 -15.76 -23.11
CA ASN A 397 -6.77 -16.44 -22.95
C ASN A 397 -5.86 -15.63 -22.03
N PHE A 398 -5.17 -16.34 -21.13
CA PHE A 398 -4.19 -15.88 -20.12
C PHE A 398 -3.14 -14.86 -20.63
N PHE A 399 -2.90 -14.78 -21.94
CA PHE A 399 -1.92 -13.89 -22.56
C PHE A 399 -2.51 -12.61 -23.20
N ALA A 400 -3.82 -12.36 -23.09
CA ALA A 400 -4.48 -11.22 -23.73
C ALA A 400 -4.00 -9.84 -23.22
N GLY A 401 -3.50 -9.76 -21.98
CA GLY A 401 -2.96 -8.52 -21.39
C GLY A 401 -1.59 -8.09 -21.93
N LEU A 402 -0.94 -8.90 -22.78
CA LEU A 402 0.44 -8.63 -23.23
C LEU A 402 0.51 -7.76 -24.50
N PHE A 403 -0.60 -7.57 -25.24
CA PHE A 403 -0.55 -6.98 -26.59
C PHE A 403 -1.69 -6.02 -26.99
N GLU A 404 -2.55 -5.55 -26.08
CA GLU A 404 -3.52 -4.47 -26.40
C GLU A 404 -2.91 -3.04 -26.30
N PRO A 405 -3.38 -2.06 -27.11
CA PRO A 405 -2.79 -0.73 -27.15
C PRO A 405 -3.10 0.09 -25.89
N LEU A 406 -2.03 0.35 -25.13
CA LEU A 406 -1.97 1.05 -23.85
C LEU A 406 -2.16 2.57 -23.99
N ASN A 407 -3.39 3.04 -24.11
CA ASN A 407 -3.72 4.45 -23.82
C ASN A 407 -4.04 4.66 -22.31
N ARG A 408 -3.83 3.64 -21.46
CA ARG A 408 -4.24 3.60 -20.03
C ARG A 408 -3.10 3.47 -19.01
N ASN A 409 -1.82 3.52 -19.39
CA ASN A 409 -0.71 3.32 -18.42
C ASN A 409 -0.26 4.61 -17.73
N ARG A 410 -1.12 5.22 -16.91
CA ARG A 410 -0.76 6.42 -16.13
C ARG A 410 -0.84 6.18 -14.62
N ILE A 411 -0.10 6.99 -13.89
CA ILE A 411 -0.26 7.17 -12.44
C ILE A 411 -0.75 8.60 -12.22
N THR A 412 -1.81 8.74 -11.44
CA THR A 412 -2.39 10.04 -11.09
C THR A 412 -2.13 10.34 -9.63
N PHE A 413 -1.48 11.46 -9.36
CA PHE A 413 -1.18 11.96 -8.03
C PHE A 413 -2.12 13.11 -7.68
N PHE A 414 -2.81 12.99 -6.56
CA PHE A 414 -3.58 14.06 -5.95
C PHE A 414 -2.88 14.48 -4.67
N GLU A 415 -2.53 15.75 -4.57
CA GLU A 415 -1.71 16.25 -3.46
C GLU A 415 -2.32 17.50 -2.85
N SER A 416 -2.29 17.53 -1.52
CA SER A 416 -2.73 18.67 -0.72
C SER A 416 -1.81 18.79 0.49
N SER A 417 -1.43 20.02 0.82
CA SER A 417 -0.63 20.34 2.00
C SER A 417 -1.31 21.45 2.78
N ARG A 418 -1.44 21.25 4.10
CA ARG A 418 -2.04 22.20 5.03
C ARG A 418 -1.07 22.48 6.17
N LYS A 419 -1.08 23.70 6.71
CA LYS A 419 -0.37 24.02 7.95
C LYS A 419 -1.39 24.07 9.09
N VAL A 420 -1.15 23.32 10.16
CA VAL A 420 -1.96 23.31 11.39
C VAL A 420 -1.00 23.59 12.53
N ASP A 421 -1.25 24.65 13.30
CA ASP A 421 -0.41 25.07 14.44
C ASP A 421 1.10 25.19 14.12
N GLY A 422 1.42 25.64 12.91
CA GLY A 422 2.80 25.77 12.42
C GLY A 422 3.41 24.48 11.85
N ALA A 423 2.82 23.31 12.13
CA ALA A 423 3.23 22.02 11.58
C ALA A 423 2.61 21.80 10.18
N ALA A 424 3.43 21.33 9.23
CA ALA A 424 2.98 21.01 7.88
C ALA A 424 2.46 19.57 7.81
N TYR A 425 1.23 19.41 7.34
CA TYR A 425 0.61 18.12 7.05
C TYR A 425 0.41 17.96 5.55
N SER A 426 0.99 16.92 4.96
CA SER A 426 0.80 16.57 3.55
C SER A 426 -0.07 15.32 3.39
N THR A 427 -0.92 15.32 2.37
CA THR A 427 -1.69 14.16 1.94
C THR A 427 -1.42 13.92 0.46
N GLY A 428 -1.04 12.71 0.10
CA GLY A 428 -0.98 12.22 -1.27
C GLY A 428 -1.99 11.09 -1.49
N VAL A 429 -2.69 11.09 -2.61
CA VAL A 429 -3.46 9.93 -3.10
C VAL A 429 -2.94 9.55 -4.49
N TRP A 430 -2.53 8.30 -4.67
CA TRP A 430 -1.88 7.79 -5.87
C TRP A 430 -2.77 6.71 -6.46
N GLU A 431 -3.21 6.94 -7.69
CA GLU A 431 -4.03 5.98 -8.44
C GLU A 431 -3.20 5.44 -9.60
N ILE A 432 -3.01 4.12 -9.61
CA ILE A 432 -2.19 3.43 -10.62
C ILE A 432 -3.11 2.60 -11.52
N ASP A 433 -3.23 3.03 -12.78
CA ASP A 433 -4.15 2.39 -13.73
C ASP A 433 -3.72 0.96 -14.09
N GLY A 434 -4.65 0.01 -14.05
CA GLY A 434 -4.46 -1.37 -14.49
C GLY A 434 -3.59 -2.24 -13.58
N VAL A 435 -3.35 -1.82 -12.32
CA VAL A 435 -2.53 -2.57 -11.36
C VAL A 435 -3.42 -3.30 -10.34
N GLY A 436 -3.23 -4.61 -10.21
CA GLY A 436 -3.96 -5.44 -9.26
C GLY A 436 -3.52 -5.24 -7.81
N HIS A 437 -4.40 -5.54 -6.85
CA HIS A 437 -4.21 -5.32 -5.41
C HIS A 437 -2.89 -5.84 -4.84
N ARG A 438 -2.48 -7.04 -5.25
CA ARG A 438 -1.22 -7.69 -4.80
C ARG A 438 0.00 -7.14 -5.56
N ASP A 439 -0.19 -6.76 -6.81
CA ASP A 439 0.89 -6.34 -7.72
C ASP A 439 1.38 -4.93 -7.44
N ILE A 440 0.68 -4.14 -6.62
CA ILE A 440 1.10 -2.77 -6.29
C ILE A 440 2.50 -2.76 -5.68
N LEU A 441 2.81 -3.70 -4.77
CA LEU A 441 4.10 -3.75 -4.07
C LEU A 441 5.28 -4.14 -4.97
N SER A 442 5.01 -4.84 -6.07
CA SER A 442 6.02 -5.23 -7.07
C SER A 442 6.03 -4.32 -8.30
N ASN A 443 5.09 -3.38 -8.40
CA ASN A 443 4.92 -2.52 -9.56
C ASN A 443 6.12 -1.53 -9.69
N PRO A 444 6.82 -1.50 -10.83
CA PRO A 444 7.97 -0.62 -11.03
C PRO A 444 7.65 0.88 -10.91
N ALA A 445 6.45 1.31 -11.32
CA ALA A 445 6.03 2.71 -11.21
C ALA A 445 5.81 3.10 -9.75
N PHE A 446 5.19 2.23 -8.95
CA PHE A 446 5.06 2.43 -7.51
C PHE A 446 6.44 2.53 -6.84
N LEU A 447 7.31 1.55 -7.09
CA LEU A 447 8.65 1.51 -6.50
C LEU A 447 9.46 2.77 -6.85
N ARG A 448 9.45 3.21 -8.11
CA ARG A 448 10.10 4.46 -8.53
C ARG A 448 9.61 5.67 -7.74
N GLU A 449 8.29 5.82 -7.58
CA GLU A 449 7.73 6.97 -6.88
C GLU A 449 7.93 6.90 -5.37
N LEU A 450 7.86 5.70 -4.79
CA LEU A 450 8.23 5.46 -3.40
C LEU A 450 9.68 5.89 -3.16
N ARG A 451 10.61 5.50 -4.06
CA ARG A 451 12.01 5.91 -3.96
C ARG A 451 12.13 7.44 -4.00
N ALA A 452 11.43 8.09 -4.92
CA ALA A 452 11.47 9.55 -5.04
C ALA A 452 10.95 10.25 -3.78
N GLU A 453 9.86 9.76 -3.18
CA GLU A 453 9.32 10.31 -1.93
C GLU A 453 10.24 10.08 -0.73
N LEU A 454 10.73 8.86 -0.54
CA LEU A 454 11.62 8.52 0.58
C LEU A 454 12.87 9.41 0.60
N ARG A 455 13.49 9.67 -0.56
CA ARG A 455 14.61 10.63 -0.68
C ARG A 455 14.23 12.04 -0.23
N HIS A 456 12.99 12.47 -0.40
CA HIS A 456 12.54 13.79 0.07
C HIS A 456 12.28 13.77 1.57
N ILE A 457 11.59 12.73 2.06
CA ILE A 457 11.23 12.56 3.47
C ILE A 457 12.50 12.50 4.33
N PHE A 458 13.50 11.70 3.95
CA PHE A 458 14.78 11.62 4.67
C PHE A 458 15.60 12.91 4.61
N ASN A 459 15.32 13.81 3.67
CA ASN A 459 15.92 15.15 3.60
C ASN A 459 15.06 16.24 4.27
N GLY A 460 14.05 15.85 5.07
CA GLY A 460 13.15 16.78 5.77
C GLY A 460 12.19 17.56 4.86
N LYS A 461 11.98 17.10 3.62
CA LYS A 461 11.10 17.74 2.63
C LYS A 461 9.79 16.95 2.49
N THR A 462 8.69 17.66 2.20
CA THR A 462 7.37 17.05 1.94
C THR A 462 7.07 17.05 0.45
N ASN A 463 6.62 15.91 -0.08
CA ASN A 463 6.26 15.67 -1.49
C ASN A 463 7.41 15.85 -2.48
N SER A 464 7.73 14.81 -3.24
CA SER A 464 8.71 14.93 -4.33
C SER A 464 8.16 15.77 -5.49
N ASP A 465 9.01 16.56 -6.15
CA ASP A 465 8.63 17.15 -7.44
C ASP A 465 8.44 16.00 -8.44
N LYS A 466 7.23 15.85 -8.97
CA LYS A 466 6.88 14.88 -10.02
C LYS A 466 7.38 15.38 -11.37
N SER A 467 8.64 15.81 -11.46
CA SER A 467 9.33 16.21 -12.70
C SER A 467 9.94 14.99 -13.39
N SER A 468 10.73 15.20 -14.45
CA SER A 468 11.35 14.09 -15.19
C SER A 468 12.11 13.15 -14.25
N ARG A 469 11.99 11.85 -14.52
CA ARG A 469 12.63 10.79 -13.76
C ARG A 469 13.70 10.13 -14.65
N PRO A 470 14.86 10.78 -14.93
CA PRO A 470 15.94 10.13 -15.66
C PRO A 470 16.38 8.86 -14.91
N PRO A 471 16.79 7.79 -15.61
CA PRO A 471 17.46 6.67 -14.98
C PRO A 471 18.60 7.18 -14.09
N VAL A 472 18.62 6.76 -12.82
CA VAL A 472 19.65 7.19 -11.84
C VAL A 472 20.52 6.04 -11.35
N ILE A 473 20.09 4.79 -11.59
CA ILE A 473 20.85 3.56 -11.35
C ILE A 473 20.80 2.60 -12.54
N ASP A 474 21.72 1.64 -12.62
CA ASP A 474 21.75 0.63 -13.68
C ASP A 474 20.43 -0.15 -13.79
N ALA A 475 19.76 -0.46 -12.67
CA ALA A 475 18.48 -1.17 -12.66
C ALA A 475 17.31 -0.38 -13.25
N ASP A 476 17.44 0.93 -13.44
CA ASP A 476 16.44 1.74 -14.16
C ASP A 476 16.59 1.59 -15.69
N CYS A 477 17.72 1.06 -16.16
CA CYS A 477 18.00 0.77 -17.55
C CYS A 477 17.54 -0.65 -17.88
N TYR A 478 16.83 -0.82 -18.99
CA TYR A 478 16.39 -2.13 -19.48
C TYR A 478 16.53 -2.22 -20.99
N TRP A 479 16.54 -3.43 -21.53
CA TRP A 479 16.64 -3.68 -22.94
C TRP A 479 15.27 -3.57 -23.61
N ASN A 480 15.14 -2.67 -24.59
CA ASN A 480 13.94 -2.65 -25.42
C ASN A 480 14.08 -3.71 -26.52
N TYR A 481 13.44 -4.87 -26.33
CA TYR A 481 13.46 -5.98 -27.28
C TYR A 481 12.89 -5.63 -28.67
N ARG A 482 11.98 -4.65 -28.79
CA ARG A 482 11.45 -4.21 -30.08
C ARG A 482 12.44 -3.34 -30.85
N ARG A 483 13.23 -2.54 -30.14
CA ARG A 483 14.18 -1.58 -30.72
C ARG A 483 15.62 -2.08 -30.73
N ALA A 484 15.90 -3.19 -30.06
CA ALA A 484 17.20 -3.84 -29.96
C ALA A 484 18.33 -2.93 -29.44
N HIS A 485 18.02 -2.11 -28.43
CA HIS A 485 18.99 -1.30 -27.69
C HIS A 485 18.49 -1.06 -26.25
N CYS A 486 19.38 -0.59 -25.37
CA CYS A 486 18.96 -0.12 -24.04
C CYS A 486 17.98 1.04 -24.17
N GLU A 487 16.86 0.95 -23.45
CA GLU A 487 15.89 2.03 -23.39
C GLU A 487 16.52 3.25 -22.71
N PHE A 488 16.19 4.44 -23.22
CA PHE A 488 16.76 5.73 -22.78
C PHE A 488 18.25 5.90 -23.10
N GLN A 489 18.59 5.84 -24.40
CA GLN A 489 19.98 5.92 -24.90
C GLN A 489 20.78 7.14 -24.42
N GLU A 490 20.11 8.22 -23.99
CA GLU A 490 20.72 9.43 -23.42
C GLU A 490 21.34 9.17 -22.03
N PHE A 491 20.77 8.24 -21.26
CA PHE A 491 21.16 7.95 -19.88
C PHE A 491 21.74 6.55 -19.71
N CYS A 492 21.30 5.61 -20.54
CA CYS A 492 21.66 4.21 -20.49
C CYS A 492 22.52 3.82 -21.69
N GLU A 493 23.49 2.97 -21.45
CA GLU A 493 24.32 2.33 -22.46
C GLU A 493 24.31 0.81 -22.27
N TYR A 494 24.49 0.08 -23.37
CA TYR A 494 24.75 -1.34 -23.29
C TYR A 494 26.21 -1.54 -22.90
N ARG A 495 26.44 -2.09 -21.71
CA ARG A 495 27.77 -2.39 -21.19
C ARG A 495 27.72 -3.72 -20.48
N TYR A 496 28.07 -4.81 -21.16
CA TYR A 496 28.13 -6.15 -20.58
C TYR A 496 29.17 -6.26 -19.45
N VAL A 497 28.80 -6.91 -18.35
CA VAL A 497 29.70 -7.32 -17.28
C VAL A 497 29.64 -8.84 -17.14
N PHE A 498 30.80 -9.47 -16.93
CA PHE A 498 30.87 -10.92 -16.78
C PHE A 498 29.95 -11.40 -15.65
N GLY A 499 28.99 -12.26 -15.99
CA GLY A 499 27.94 -12.72 -15.08
C GLY A 499 26.52 -12.26 -15.48
N ASP A 500 26.40 -11.30 -16.41
CA ASP A 500 25.08 -10.93 -16.95
C ASP A 500 24.50 -12.10 -17.75
N MET A 501 23.27 -12.48 -17.39
CA MET A 501 22.49 -13.56 -18.00
C MET A 501 21.36 -13.03 -18.89
N THR A 502 21.00 -11.74 -18.79
CA THR A 502 19.96 -11.11 -19.62
C THR A 502 20.45 -9.82 -20.26
N PHE A 503 19.80 -9.40 -21.36
CA PHE A 503 20.10 -8.11 -22.00
C PHE A 503 19.77 -6.92 -21.09
N ASP A 504 18.75 -7.04 -20.24
CA ASP A 504 18.40 -6.02 -19.25
C ASP A 504 19.56 -5.78 -18.28
N GLN A 505 20.18 -6.86 -17.76
CA GLN A 505 21.34 -6.77 -16.88
C GLN A 505 22.55 -6.09 -17.54
N SER A 506 22.64 -6.18 -18.86
CA SER A 506 23.70 -5.53 -19.64
C SER A 506 23.40 -4.05 -19.93
N CYS A 507 22.21 -3.55 -19.65
CA CYS A 507 21.87 -2.13 -19.76
C CYS A 507 22.21 -1.41 -18.46
N ARG A 508 23.09 -0.42 -18.54
CA ARG A 508 23.64 0.29 -17.38
C ARG A 508 23.65 1.78 -17.62
N ILE A 509 23.76 2.56 -16.55
CA ILE A 509 23.87 4.01 -16.68
C ILE A 509 25.23 4.38 -17.26
N ARG A 510 25.16 5.38 -18.14
CA ARG A 510 26.31 6.07 -18.69
C ARG A 510 27.11 6.71 -17.56
N LEU A 511 28.39 6.40 -17.50
CA LEU A 511 29.30 7.03 -16.56
C LEU A 511 29.36 8.54 -16.85
N LYS A 512 29.37 9.36 -15.78
CA LYS A 512 29.21 10.82 -15.82
C LYS A 512 30.17 11.56 -16.77
N GLU A 513 31.26 10.93 -17.19
CA GLU A 513 32.21 11.45 -18.18
C GLU A 513 31.66 11.48 -19.63
N SER A 514 30.49 10.88 -19.89
CA SER A 514 29.88 10.81 -21.24
C SER A 514 28.48 11.46 -21.36
N LEU A 515 28.00 12.15 -20.32
CA LEU A 515 26.76 12.93 -20.40
C LEU A 515 27.05 14.26 -21.14
N PRO A 516 26.32 14.61 -22.21
CA PRO A 516 26.40 15.95 -22.79
C PRO A 516 26.00 16.97 -21.73
N ALA A 517 26.78 18.05 -21.60
CA ALA A 517 26.40 19.17 -20.75
C ALA A 517 24.98 19.65 -21.11
N PRO A 518 24.15 20.05 -20.13
CA PRO A 518 22.85 20.62 -20.44
C PRO A 518 23.04 21.81 -21.38
N LEU A 519 22.30 21.82 -22.49
CA LEU A 519 22.21 22.96 -23.40
C LEU A 519 21.86 24.20 -22.57
N GLN A 520 22.83 25.10 -22.42
CA GLN A 520 22.60 26.42 -21.85
C GLN A 520 21.58 27.12 -22.73
N THR A 521 20.39 27.38 -22.20
CA THR A 521 19.47 28.34 -22.80
C THR A 521 20.16 29.70 -22.82
N PRO A 522 20.15 30.44 -23.96
CA PRO A 522 20.72 31.77 -23.99
C PRO A 522 19.94 32.65 -23.01
N ALA A 523 20.66 33.35 -22.15
CA ALA A 523 20.11 34.35 -21.27
C ALA A 523 19.28 35.36 -22.06
N PHE A 524 18.04 35.58 -21.63
CA PHE A 524 17.20 36.68 -22.07
C PHE A 524 17.96 38.01 -21.84
N LEU A 525 18.26 38.72 -22.92
CA LEU A 525 18.63 40.13 -22.87
C LEU A 525 17.39 40.96 -22.54
N GLY A 526 17.47 41.76 -21.47
CA GLY A 526 16.35 42.59 -21.03
C GLY A 526 16.72 43.64 -19.97
N VAL A 527 17.46 44.67 -20.42
CA VAL A 527 17.40 46.08 -19.99
C VAL A 527 17.77 46.49 -18.55
N SER A 528 18.78 47.37 -18.49
CA SER A 528 19.27 48.19 -17.38
C SER A 528 18.22 48.90 -16.53
N ALA A 529 18.51 49.00 -15.22
CA ALA A 529 18.32 50.23 -14.45
C ALA A 529 19.27 50.29 -13.24
N SER A 530 20.29 51.15 -13.34
CA SER A 530 20.89 52.01 -12.31
C SER A 530 21.27 51.45 -10.92
N ASN A 531 22.58 51.33 -10.68
CA ASN A 531 23.25 51.63 -9.40
C ASN A 531 23.36 53.17 -9.24
N PRO A 532 23.50 53.78 -8.03
CA PRO A 532 24.72 53.63 -7.20
C PRO A 532 24.49 53.69 -5.66
N SER A 533 25.29 53.01 -4.84
CA SER A 533 26.39 53.54 -3.97
C SER A 533 26.38 52.65 -2.70
N GLN A 534 27.44 52.15 -2.09
CA GLN A 534 28.74 52.68 -1.67
C GLN A 534 29.74 51.52 -1.45
N GLU A 535 31.03 51.88 -1.42
CA GLU A 535 32.26 51.07 -1.54
C GLU A 535 32.70 50.24 -0.29
N PRO A 536 33.77 49.40 -0.40
CA PRO A 536 34.04 48.21 0.40
C PRO A 536 35.05 48.43 1.53
N VAL A 537 35.18 47.43 2.43
CA VAL A 537 36.29 47.35 3.39
C VAL A 537 37.00 46.00 3.21
N GLU A 538 38.23 46.07 2.72
CA GLU A 538 39.28 45.04 2.79
C GLU A 538 39.71 44.79 4.23
N PHE A 539 40.06 43.55 4.57
CA PHE A 539 41.24 43.26 5.39
C PHE A 539 41.73 41.82 5.16
N SER A 540 42.93 41.73 4.56
CA SER A 540 43.85 40.59 4.65
C SER A 540 44.94 40.95 5.66
N PHE A 541 45.51 39.98 6.37
CA PHE A 541 46.97 39.75 6.49
C PHE A 541 47.28 38.61 7.50
N THR A 542 47.93 37.55 6.98
CA THR A 542 49.08 36.78 7.53
C THR A 542 49.06 36.09 8.90
N GLY A 543 49.45 34.80 8.91
CA GLY A 543 49.93 34.03 10.09
C GLY A 543 51.32 34.48 10.58
N PRO A 544 52.18 33.65 11.23
CA PRO A 544 52.07 32.21 11.55
C PRO A 544 52.38 31.86 13.03
N TYR A 545 52.07 30.63 13.50
CA TYR A 545 52.81 30.00 14.61
C TYR A 545 52.87 28.47 14.45
N CYS A 546 54.09 27.97 14.22
CA CYS A 546 54.50 26.59 14.48
C CYS A 546 55.11 26.51 15.88
N SER A 547 54.97 25.36 16.55
CA SER A 547 55.95 24.84 17.53
C SER A 547 55.63 23.37 17.88
N ALA A 548 56.46 22.44 17.37
CA ALA A 548 56.83 21.17 18.03
C ALA A 548 58.31 21.32 18.45
N PRO A 549 58.90 20.49 19.35
CA PRO A 549 59.37 19.12 19.01
C PRO A 549 59.33 18.13 20.22
N CYS A 550 59.49 16.80 20.13
CA CYS A 550 60.72 16.04 19.84
C CYS A 550 60.44 14.52 19.68
N THR A 551 61.40 13.88 19.01
CA THR A 551 61.51 12.53 18.39
C THR A 551 62.24 11.46 19.23
N SER A 552 62.05 10.16 18.90
CA SER A 552 63.09 9.13 18.57
C SER A 552 62.50 7.71 18.73
N SER A 553 62.26 6.88 17.69
CA SER A 553 63.16 6.01 16.88
C SER A 553 63.79 4.78 17.58
N SER A 554 63.44 3.56 17.13
CA SER A 554 64.29 2.35 16.94
C SER A 554 63.37 1.11 16.71
N SER A 555 63.24 0.54 15.50
CA SER A 555 64.08 -0.46 14.80
C SER A 555 64.05 -1.90 15.38
N ASP A 556 63.64 -2.83 14.50
CA ASP A 556 64.08 -4.23 14.30
C ASP A 556 64.14 -5.24 15.47
N MET A 557 63.45 -6.38 15.34
CA MET A 557 64.07 -7.63 14.88
C MET A 557 63.14 -8.86 14.98
N THR A 558 63.43 -9.80 14.08
CA THR A 558 62.86 -11.12 13.83
C THR A 558 63.13 -12.17 14.92
N SER A 559 62.30 -13.22 14.89
CA SER A 559 62.63 -14.67 14.99
C SER A 559 62.06 -15.47 16.17
N SER A 560 61.27 -16.48 15.77
CA SER A 560 61.25 -17.89 16.20
C SER A 560 61.26 -18.25 17.70
N SER A 561 60.26 -19.03 18.11
CA SER A 561 60.39 -20.48 18.39
C SER A 561 59.34 -20.95 19.41
N SER A 562 58.52 -21.91 19.00
CA SER A 562 57.78 -22.82 19.87
C SER A 562 58.77 -23.70 20.67
N PRO A 563 58.38 -24.36 21.79
CA PRO A 563 57.70 -25.65 21.62
C PRO A 563 56.74 -26.12 22.75
N THR A 564 55.85 -27.04 22.36
CA THR A 564 55.34 -28.25 23.07
C THR A 564 54.43 -28.21 24.32
N LYS A 565 53.26 -28.85 24.10
CA LYS A 565 52.60 -29.97 24.85
C LYS A 565 51.76 -29.72 26.11
N ALA A 566 50.45 -30.00 25.99
CA ALA A 566 49.64 -31.08 26.64
C ALA A 566 48.15 -30.66 26.58
N VAL A 567 47.26 -31.20 25.74
CA VAL A 567 46.49 -32.46 25.83
C VAL A 567 46.00 -32.80 27.24
N VAL A 568 44.69 -32.66 27.49
CA VAL A 568 43.77 -33.73 27.95
C VAL A 568 42.34 -33.42 27.47
N GLU A 569 41.80 -34.39 26.74
CA GLU A 569 40.42 -34.60 26.30
C GLU A 569 39.72 -35.50 27.34
N MET A 570 38.41 -35.32 27.60
CA MET A 570 37.55 -36.47 27.91
C MET A 570 36.06 -36.18 27.68
N LYS A 571 35.47 -37.06 26.88
CA LYS A 571 34.06 -37.23 26.49
C LYS A 571 33.24 -37.98 27.56
N GLY A 572 31.92 -37.90 27.39
CA GLY A 572 30.91 -38.87 27.84
C GLY A 572 29.69 -38.10 28.36
N GLN A 573 28.49 -38.16 27.77
CA GLN A 573 27.83 -39.24 27.03
C GLN A 573 26.76 -38.66 26.10
#